data_AF-A0A942GJN7-F1
#
_entry.id   AF-A0A942GJN7-F1
#
_cell.length_a   1.000
_cell.length_b   1.000
_cell.length_c   1.000
_cell.angle_alpha   90.00
_cell.angle_beta   90.00
_cell.angle_gamma   90.00
#
_symmetry.space_group_name_H-M   'P 1'
#
loop_
_entity.id
_entity.type
_entity.pdbx_description
1 polymer ?
#
loop_
_entity_poly.entity_id
_entity_poly.type
_entity_poly.pdbx_seq_one_letter_code
_entity_poly.pdbx_strand_id
1 'polypeptide(L)'
;MPYEFEEILETIRMTEIEHFDIRTVTLGLSLRDCHDRNIEVTKQKIYDKILRYGKNHVKNAKEVESHFGISIANKRVSLTPISIPFD
;
A
#
# COMPACT_ATOMS: atom_id res chain seq x y z
N MET A 1 10.03 7.44 -18.64
CA MET A 1 8.97 7.85 -19.58
C MET A 1 8.41 9.14 -19.03
N PRO A 2 8.65 10.30 -19.65
CA PRO A 2 7.95 11.52 -19.29
C PRO A 2 6.47 11.37 -19.69
N TYR A 3 5.57 11.91 -18.87
CA TYR A 3 4.14 11.97 -19.21
C TYR A 3 3.90 13.13 -20.16
N GLU A 4 3.09 12.91 -21.20
CA GLU A 4 2.67 13.98 -22.11
C GLU A 4 1.64 14.88 -21.42
N PHE A 5 1.59 16.16 -21.78
CA PHE A 5 0.67 17.12 -21.14
C PHE A 5 -0.80 16.72 -21.26
N GLU A 6 -1.17 16.08 -22.38
CA GLU A 6 -2.53 15.59 -22.63
C GLU A 6 -2.94 14.51 -21.62
N GLU A 7 -2.03 13.59 -21.26
CA GLU A 7 -2.30 12.52 -20.28
C GLU A 7 -2.57 13.09 -18.87
N ILE A 8 -1.89 14.18 -18.53
CA ILE A 8 -2.11 14.89 -17.26
C ILE A 8 -3.50 15.53 -17.25
N LEU A 9 -3.88 16.21 -18.34
CA LEU A 9 -5.20 16.83 -18.47
C LEU A 9 -6.34 15.79 -18.43
N GLU A 10 -6.14 14.65 -19.09
CA GLU A 10 -7.09 13.54 -19.06
C GLU A 10 -7.29 13.00 -17.64
N THR A 11 -6.19 12.82 -16.90
CA THR A 11 -6.26 12.38 -15.50
C THR A 11 -7.04 13.36 -14.62
N ILE A 12 -6.83 14.67 -14.79
CA ILE A 12 -7.57 15.71 -14.05
C ILE A 12 -9.07 15.65 -14.39
N ARG A 13 -9.43 15.46 -15.67
CA ARG A 13 -10.83 15.33 -16.11
C ARG A 13 -11.50 14.13 -15.43
N MET A 14 -10.84 12.98 -15.42
CA MET A 14 -11.36 11.76 -14.79
C MET A 14 -11.65 11.94 -13.30
N THR A 15 -10.78 12.66 -12.57
CA THR A 15 -10.97 12.87 -11.12
C THR A 15 -11.97 13.99 -10.79
N GLU A 16 -11.83 15.16 -11.42
CA GLU A 16 -12.60 16.36 -11.07
C GLU A 16 -14.00 16.40 -11.72
N ILE A 17 -14.11 15.93 -12.96
CA ILE A 17 -15.36 16.00 -13.75
C ILE A 17 -16.11 14.68 -13.68
N GLU A 18 -15.41 13.55 -13.79
CA GLU A 18 -16.04 12.22 -13.82
C GLU A 18 -16.12 11.56 -12.43
N HIS A 19 -15.54 12.21 -11.41
CA HIS A 19 -15.59 11.80 -10.01
C HIS A 19 -15.06 10.38 -9.75
N PHE A 20 -14.03 9.96 -10.49
CA PHE A 20 -13.38 8.67 -10.25
C PHE A 20 -12.65 8.64 -8.91
N ASP A 21 -12.72 7.48 -8.25
CA ASP A 21 -12.02 7.20 -7.01
C ASP A 21 -10.91 6.16 -7.21
N ILE A 22 -9.98 6.14 -6.26
CA ILE A 22 -9.02 5.05 -6.14
C ILE A 22 -9.65 3.94 -5.31
N ARG A 23 -9.94 2.81 -5.93
CA ARG A 23 -10.55 1.67 -5.21
C ARG A 23 -9.67 1.14 -4.07
N THR A 24 -8.35 1.05 -4.26
CA THR A 24 -7.46 0.58 -3.20
C THR A 24 -6.03 1.07 -3.39
N VAL A 25 -5.37 1.37 -2.29
CA VAL A 25 -3.91 1.39 -2.19
C VAL A 25 -3.49 0.19 -1.34
N THR A 26 -2.37 -0.45 -1.71
CA THR A 26 -1.90 -1.67 -1.03
C THR A 26 -0.44 -1.53 -0.65
N LEU A 27 -0.12 -1.71 0.63
CA LEU A 27 1.24 -1.90 1.11
C LEU A 27 1.65 -3.37 0.94
N GLY A 28 2.60 -3.63 0.06
CA GLY A 28 3.21 -4.96 -0.10
C GLY A 28 4.39 -5.15 0.85
N LEU A 29 4.40 -6.22 1.64
CA LEU A 29 5.52 -6.57 2.50
C LEU A 29 6.06 -7.97 2.19
N SER A 30 7.38 -8.06 2.00
CA SER A 30 8.07 -9.35 1.95
C SER A 30 8.20 -9.93 3.36
N LEU A 31 7.95 -11.23 3.53
CA LEU A 31 8.19 -11.94 4.80
C LEU A 31 9.43 -12.84 4.79
N ARG A 32 10.22 -12.83 3.71
CA ARG A 32 11.38 -13.73 3.55
C ARG A 32 12.46 -13.52 4.62
N ASP A 33 12.62 -12.29 5.08
CA ASP A 33 13.54 -11.90 6.17
C ASP A 33 12.97 -12.14 7.58
N CYS A 34 11.70 -12.56 7.68
CA CYS A 34 11.09 -12.90 8.96
C CYS A 34 11.34 -14.35 9.39
N HIS A 35 11.97 -15.18 8.54
CA HIS A 35 12.27 -16.58 8.83
C HIS A 35 13.08 -16.74 10.12
N ASP A 36 12.74 -17.75 10.91
CA ASP A 36 13.48 -18.18 12.10
C ASP A 36 13.20 -19.66 12.38
N ARG A 37 14.16 -20.34 13.02
CA ARG A 37 13.99 -21.74 13.46
C ARG A 37 12.93 -21.86 14.55
N ASN A 38 12.68 -20.80 15.31
CA ASN A 38 11.62 -20.73 16.29
C ASN A 38 10.40 -20.00 15.70
N ILE A 39 9.26 -20.68 15.67
CA ILE A 39 8.00 -20.13 15.14
C ILE A 39 7.51 -18.89 15.90
N GLU A 40 7.73 -18.82 17.22
CA GLU A 40 7.33 -17.67 18.01
C GLU A 40 8.16 -16.43 17.65
N VAL A 41 9.45 -16.63 17.34
CA VAL A 41 10.31 -15.55 16.84
C VAL A 41 9.86 -15.10 15.46
N THR A 42 9.50 -16.03 14.57
CA THR A 42 8.96 -15.68 13.25
C THR A 42 7.68 -14.85 13.36
N LYS A 43 6.72 -15.26 14.22
CA LYS A 43 5.48 -14.51 14.47
C LYS A 43 5.78 -13.09 14.93
N GLN A 44 6.71 -12.93 15.88
CA GLN A 44 7.11 -11.61 16.38
C GLN A 44 7.74 -10.74 15.28
N LYS A 45 8.66 -11.31 14.49
CA LYS A 45 9.29 -10.60 13.35
C LYS A 45 8.24 -10.12 12.33
N ILE A 46 7.25 -10.96 12.00
CA ILE A 46 6.17 -10.59 11.09
C ILE A 46 5.35 -9.43 11.68
N TYR A 47 4.95 -9.54 12.95
CA TYR A 47 4.18 -8.52 13.65
C TYR A 47 4.91 -7.17 13.68
N ASP A 48 6.17 -7.17 14.10
CA ASP A 48 7.01 -5.98 14.18
C ASP A 48 7.21 -5.34 12.81
N LYS A 49 7.39 -6.16 11.77
CA LYS A 49 7.55 -5.69 10.40
C LYS A 49 6.29 -5.00 9.89
N ILE A 50 5.12 -5.63 10.07
CA ILE A 50 3.84 -5.05 9.66
C ILE A 50 3.61 -3.72 10.36
N LEU A 51 3.84 -3.62 11.67
CA LEU A 51 3.69 -2.37 12.40
C LEU A 51 4.70 -1.31 11.95
N ARG A 52 5.98 -1.68 11.80
CA ARG A 52 7.05 -0.74 11.44
C ARG A 52 6.79 -0.06 10.11
N TYR A 53 6.38 -0.81 9.09
CA TYR A 53 6.13 -0.27 7.75
C TYR A 53 4.69 0.23 7.59
N GLY A 54 3.73 -0.41 8.25
CA GLY A 54 2.30 -0.06 8.18
C GLY A 54 1.90 1.15 9.01
N LYS A 55 2.69 1.57 10.01
CA LYS A 55 2.32 2.65 10.96
C LYS A 55 1.80 3.93 10.31
N ASN A 56 2.34 4.31 9.16
CA ASN A 56 1.98 5.53 8.46
C ASN A 56 1.10 5.28 7.23
N HIS A 57 0.75 4.02 6.90
CA HIS A 57 0.09 3.69 5.64
C HIS A 57 -1.25 4.43 5.47
N VAL A 58 -2.10 4.39 6.50
CA VAL A 58 -3.40 5.08 6.48
C VAL A 58 -3.23 6.60 6.53
N LYS A 59 -2.29 7.10 7.34
CA LYS A 59 -2.02 8.53 7.47
C LYS A 59 -1.58 9.12 6.11
N ASN A 60 -0.59 8.51 5.47
CA ASN A 60 -0.06 8.97 4.19
C ASN A 60 -1.12 8.87 3.09
N ALA A 61 -1.95 7.81 3.08
CA ALA A 61 -3.06 7.72 2.13
C ALA A 61 -4.05 8.88 2.29
N LYS A 62 -4.40 9.25 3.53
CA LYS A 62 -5.26 10.41 3.83
C LYS A 62 -4.63 11.74 3.44
N GLU A 63 -3.31 11.89 3.62
CA GLU A 63 -2.59 13.08 3.16
C GLU A 63 -2.64 13.21 1.63
N VAL A 64 -2.51 12.10 0.89
CA VAL A 64 -2.70 12.08 -0.57
C VAL A 64 -4.13 12.44 -0.96
N GLU A 65 -5.14 11.86 -0.29
CA GLU A 65 -6.56 12.22 -0.51
C GLU A 65 -6.77 13.74 -0.35
N SER A 66 -6.24 14.31 0.74
CA SER A 66 -6.38 15.75 1.02
C SER A 66 -5.62 16.64 0.06
N HIS A 67 -4.45 16.23 -0.42
CA HIS A 67 -3.62 17.05 -1.31
C HIS A 67 -4.25 17.13 -2.70
N PHE A 68 -4.72 16.01 -3.23
CA PHE A 68 -5.17 15.91 -4.61
C PHE A 68 -6.70 15.93 -4.78
N GLY A 69 -7.46 16.06 -3.69
CA GLY A 69 -8.93 16.07 -3.76
C GLY A 69 -9.57 14.73 -4.17
N ILE A 70 -8.77 13.66 -4.24
CA ILE A 70 -9.22 12.32 -4.63
C ILE A 70 -9.63 11.49 -3.41
N SER A 71 -10.54 10.54 -3.59
CA SER A 71 -10.89 9.58 -2.54
C SER A 71 -10.21 8.23 -2.76
N ILE A 72 -9.79 7.59 -1.67
CA ILE A 72 -9.19 6.25 -1.67
C ILE A 72 -10.10 5.33 -0.84
N ALA A 73 -10.87 4.46 -1.49
CA ALA A 73 -11.87 3.64 -0.80
C ALA A 73 -11.23 2.62 0.18
N ASN A 74 -10.10 2.01 -0.18
CA ASN A 74 -9.46 0.96 0.64
C ASN A 74 -7.96 1.19 0.85
N LYS A 75 -7.49 0.90 2.06
CA LYS A 75 -6.06 0.88 2.44
C LYS A 75 -5.74 -0.54 2.92
N ARG A 76 -5.00 -1.31 2.13
CA ARG A 76 -4.78 -2.75 2.35
C ARG A 76 -3.31 -3.06 2.59
N VAL A 77 -3.06 -4.21 3.21
CA VAL A 77 -1.72 -4.80 3.31
C VAL A 77 -1.75 -6.15 2.61
N SER A 78 -0.73 -6.42 1.80
CA SER A 78 -0.50 -7.73 1.18
C SER A 78 0.87 -8.25 1.60
N LEU A 79 0.97 -9.56 1.79
CA LEU A 79 2.17 -10.21 2.32
C LEU A 79 2.62 -11.33 1.38
N THR A 80 3.88 -11.74 1.50
CA THR A 80 4.34 -13.02 0.92
C THR A 80 3.43 -14.16 1.43
N PRO A 81 2.98 -15.09 0.58
CA PRO A 81 2.16 -16.23 1.01
C PRO A 81 2.79 -16.94 2.20
N ILE A 82 2.01 -17.16 3.27
CA ILE A 82 2.52 -17.66 4.56
C ILE A 82 3.12 -19.07 4.43
N SER A 83 2.79 -19.83 3.40
CA SER A 83 3.38 -21.14 3.13
C SER A 83 4.83 -21.10 2.62
N ILE A 84 5.30 -19.98 2.07
CA ILE A 84 6.61 -19.85 1.36
C ILE A 84 7.79 -19.43 2.25
N PRO A 85 7.68 -18.51 3.24
CA PRO A 85 8.86 -18.02 3.96
C PRO A 85 9.52 -19.09 4.87
N PHE A 86 9.02 -20.32 4.89
CA PHE A 86 9.52 -21.43 5.69
C PHE A 86 10.28 -22.49 4.87
N ASP A 87 10.39 -22.28 3.55
CA ASP A 87 11.16 -23.15 2.64
C ASP A 87 12.68 -23.04 2.87
#